data_AF-A0A7C2GXL5-F1
#
_entry.id   AF-A0A7C2GXL5-F1
#
_cell.length_a   1.000
_cell.length_b   1.000
_cell.length_c   1.000
_cell.angle_alpha   90.00
_cell.angle_beta   90.00
_cell.angle_gamma   90.00
#
_symmetry.space_group_name_H-M   'P 1'
#
loop_
_entity.id
_entity.type
_entity.pdbx_description
1 polymer ?
#
loop_
_entity_poly.entity_id
_entity_poly.type
_entity_poly.pdbx_seq_one_letter_code
_entity_poly.pdbx_strand_id
1 'polypeptide(L)' 'MSENNVLVSITASREKDEIVYRVECASNLTEEEFEYYLSEIIKGLCKWKKTVCEDSIRNFSGKIKAKKK' A
#
# COMPACT_ATOMS: atom_id res chain seq x y z
N MET A 1 -20.55 11.78 -8.23
CA MET A 1 -19.11 12.06 -8.01
C MET A 1 -18.39 11.44 -9.17
N SER A 2 -17.64 12.22 -9.95
CA SER A 2 -17.02 11.76 -11.18
C SER A 2 -15.95 10.71 -10.86
N GLU A 3 -16.18 9.46 -11.24
CA GLU A 3 -15.27 8.31 -11.02
C GLU A 3 -13.90 8.47 -11.72
N ASN A 4 -13.73 9.51 -12.54
CA ASN A 4 -12.54 9.71 -13.40
C ASN A 4 -11.36 10.44 -12.74
N ASN A 5 -11.41 10.74 -11.43
CA ASN A 5 -10.35 11.52 -10.76
C ASN A 5 -9.54 10.73 -9.72
N VAL A 6 -9.82 9.44 -9.53
CA VAL A 6 -9.07 8.61 -8.58
C VAL A 6 -7.88 7.98 -9.30
N LEU A 7 -6.66 8.41 -8.93
CA LEU A 7 -5.41 7.91 -9.54
C LEU A 7 -4.92 6.64 -8.86
N VAL A 8 -4.99 6.58 -7.53
CA VAL A 8 -4.64 5.42 -6.71
C VAL A 8 -5.62 5.30 -5.56
N SER A 9 -6.12 4.10 -5.29
CA SER A 9 -6.97 3.73 -4.16
C SER A 9 -6.36 2.55 -3.42
N ILE A 10 -6.29 2.64 -2.09
CA ILE A 10 -5.88 1.54 -1.21
C ILE A 10 -7.07 1.18 -0.34
N THR A 11 -7.59 -0.03 -0.51
CA THR A 11 -8.71 -0.55 0.26
C THR A 11 -8.22 -1.65 1.19
N ALA A 12 -8.52 -1.52 2.48
CA ALA A 12 -8.36 -2.60 3.44
C ALA A 12 -9.73 -3.26 3.68
N SER A 13 -9.82 -4.57 3.43
CA SER A 13 -11.00 -5.38 3.72
C SER A 13 -10.66 -6.48 4.72
N ARG A 14 -11.69 -7.07 5.33
CA ARG A 14 -11.53 -8.24 6.21
C ARG A 14 -12.08 -9.47 5.50
N GLU A 15 -11.24 -10.50 5.35
CA GLU A 15 -11.66 -11.79 4.80
C GLU A 15 -11.33 -12.91 5.78
N LYS A 16 -12.38 -13.59 6.27
CA LYS A 16 -12.38 -14.74 7.20
C LYS A 16 -11.77 -14.47 8.58
N ASP A 17 -10.64 -13.79 8.68
CA ASP A 17 -10.03 -13.17 9.86
C ASP A 17 -8.72 -12.41 9.52
N GLU A 18 -8.38 -12.30 8.22
CA GLU A 18 -7.19 -11.60 7.74
C GLU A 18 -7.57 -10.23 7.19
N ILE A 19 -6.65 -9.27 7.33
CA ILE A 19 -6.76 -7.99 6.64
C ILE A 19 -6.16 -8.18 5.26
N VAL A 20 -6.97 -8.00 4.23
CA VAL A 20 -6.56 -8.03 2.83
C VAL A 20 -6.48 -6.61 2.32
N TYR A 21 -5.38 -6.29 1.62
CA TYR A 21 -5.20 -4.98 1.01
C TYR A 21 -5.32 -5.12 -0.50
N ARG A 22 -6.16 -4.26 -1.08
CA ARG A 22 -6.30 -4.12 -2.53
C ARG A 22 -5.84 -2.74 -2.93
N VAL A 23 -4.96 -2.67 -3.93
CA VAL A 23 -4.55 -1.42 -4.54
C VAL A 23 -5.11 -1.37 -5.95
N GLU A 24 -5.82 -0.30 -6.27
CA GLU A 24 -6.37 -0.03 -7.59
C GLU A 24 -5.75 1.27 -8.09
N CYS A 25 -5.28 1.28 -9.33
CA CYS A 25 -4.68 2.45 -9.96
C CYS A 25 -5.33 2.73 -11.32
N ALA A 26 -5.31 3.99 -11.74
CA ALA A 26 -5.77 4.37 -13.06
C ALA A 26 -4.90 3.70 -14.14
N SER A 27 -5.53 3.18 -15.18
CA SER A 27 -4.88 2.35 -16.21
C SER A 27 -3.82 3.07 -17.05
N ASN A 28 -3.77 4.40 -16.97
CA ASN A 28 -2.87 5.26 -17.70
C ASN A 28 -1.63 5.70 -16.89
N LEU A 29 -1.45 5.19 -15.67
CA LEU A 29 -0.27 5.51 -14.86
C LEU A 29 0.91 4.63 -15.26
N THR A 30 2.07 5.26 -15.35
CA THR A 30 3.35 4.55 -15.36
C THR A 30 3.67 3.98 -13.99
N GLU A 31 4.61 3.02 -13.94
CA GLU A 31 5.10 2.46 -12.69
C GLU A 31 5.69 3.54 -11.77
N GLU A 32 6.48 4.47 -12.33
CA GLU A 32 7.07 5.58 -11.59
C GLU A 32 6.02 6.51 -10.97
N GLU A 33 4.96 6.86 -11.73
CA GLU A 33 3.86 7.67 -11.21
C GLU A 33 3.09 6.94 -10.12
N PHE A 34 2.83 5.64 -10.30
CA PHE A 34 2.17 4.81 -9.31
C PHE A 34 2.96 4.78 -7.99
N GLU A 35 4.27 4.54 -8.04
CA GLU A 35 5.15 4.56 -6.87
C GLU A 35 5.15 5.93 -6.19
N TYR A 36 5.19 7.01 -6.98
CA TYR A 36 5.12 8.37 -6.47
C TYR A 36 3.83 8.63 -5.70
N TYR A 37 2.67 8.28 -6.27
CA TYR A 37 1.38 8.47 -5.61
C TYR A 37 1.26 7.63 -4.34
N LEU A 38 1.73 6.38 -4.35
CA LEU A 38 1.73 5.53 -3.17
C LEU A 38 2.60 6.14 -2.05
N SER A 39 3.78 6.68 -2.39
CA SER A 39 4.68 7.35 -1.45
C SER A 39 4.03 8.57 -0.81
N GLU A 40 3.33 9.40 -1.59
CA GLU A 40 2.63 10.58 -1.08
C GLU A 40 1.47 10.20 -0.14
N ILE A 41 0.73 9.12 -0.44
CA ILE A 41 -0.31 8.58 0.45
C ILE A 41 0.30 8.17 1.80
N ILE A 42 1.40 7.41 1.79
CA ILE A 42 2.10 6.98 3.01
C ILE A 42 2.60 8.19 3.79
N LYS A 43 3.22 9.18 3.12
CA LYS A 43 3.66 10.43 3.78
C LYS A 43 2.49 11.17 4.42
N GLY A 44 1.35 11.26 3.75
CA GLY A 44 0.13 11.85 4.29
C GLY A 44 -0.34 11.14 5.56
N LEU A 45 -0.38 9.81 5.55
CA LEU A 45 -0.73 8.98 6.70
C LEU A 45 0.26 9.20 7.86
N CYS A 46 1.56 9.21 7.60
CA CYS A 46 2.58 9.45 8.62
C CYS A 46 2.50 10.87 9.21
N LYS A 47 2.16 11.88 8.39
CA LYS A 47 1.93 13.24 8.88
C LYS A 47 0.70 13.31 9.79
N TRP A 48 -0.39 12.64 9.40
CA TRP A 48 -1.65 12.66 10.16
C TRP A 48 -1.55 11.89 11.48
N LYS A 49 -0.95 10.70 11.46
CA LYS A 49 -0.80 9.82 12.62
C LYS A 49 0.64 9.30 12.69
N LYS A 50 1.53 10.12 13.28
CA LYS A 50 2.96 9.79 13.46
C LYS A 50 3.19 8.41 14.10
N THR A 51 2.38 8.07 15.11
CA THR A 51 2.45 6.78 15.82
C THR A 51 2.29 5.56 14.91
N VAL A 52 1.48 5.66 13.84
CA VAL A 52 1.30 4.56 12.87
C VAL A 52 2.62 4.28 12.13
N CYS A 53 3.40 5.33 11.86
CA CYS A 53 4.67 5.18 11.15
C CYS A 53 5.85 4.90 12.10
N GLU A 54 5.79 5.39 13.35
CA GLU A 54 6.77 5.05 14.39
C GLU A 54 6.70 3.57 14.78
N ASP A 55 5.51 2.98 14.87
CA ASP A 55 5.31 1.53 15.16
C ASP A 55 5.57 0.61 13.95
N SER A 56 5.70 1.18 12.75
CA SER A 56 5.91 0.41 11.50
C SER A 56 7.37 0.03 11.21
N ILE A 57 8.33 0.42 12.07
CA ILE A 57 9.67 -0.19 12.09
C ILE A 57 9.58 -1.59 12.75
N ARG A 58 8.67 -2.43 12.27
CA ARG A 58 8.71 -3.87 12.52
C ARG A 58 9.42 -4.50 11.34
N ASN A 59 10.66 -4.89 11.57
CA ASN A 59 11.49 -5.61 10.60
C ASN A 59 10.72 -6.81 10.04
N PHE A 60 10.32 -6.75 8.77
CA PHE A 60 9.84 -7.92 8.05
C PHE A 60 11.05 -8.71 7.53
N SER A 61 11.48 -9.71 8.29
CA SER A 61 12.45 -10.70 7.81
C SER A 61 11.70 -11.91 7.24
N GLY A 62 11.78 -12.11 5.94
CA GLY A 62 11.37 -13.35 5.28
C GLY A 62 12.60 -14.18 4.92
N LYS A 63 12.66 -15.45 5.32
CA LYS A 63 13.63 -16.40 4.75
C LYS A 63 13.11 -16.87 3.40
N ILE A 64 13.86 -16.61 2.33
CA ILE A 64 13.64 -17.22 1.02
C ILE A 64 13.71 -18.74 1.24
N LYS A 65 12.58 -19.44 1.06
CA LYS A 65 12.60 -20.91 1.03
C LYS A 65 13.36 -21.32 -0.21
N ALA A 66 14.57 -21.85 -0.03
CA ALA A 66 15.32 -22.47 -1.10
C ALA A 66 14.44 -23.55 -1.75
N LYS A 67 14.26 -23.48 -3.07
CA LYS A 67 13.65 -24.55 -3.86
C LYS A 67 14.46 -25.82 -3.57
N LYS A 68 13.82 -26.83 -2.98
CA LYS A 68 14.39 -28.18 -2.92
C LYS A 68 14.52 -28.68 -4.37
N LYS A 69 15.74 -29.01 -4.76
CA LYS A 69 16.04 -29.74 -6.00
C LYS A 69 16.20 -31.21 -5.65
#